data_AF-A0A9E2EZE6-F1
#
_entry.id   AF-A0A9E2EZE6-F1
#
_cell.length_a   1.000
_cell.length_b   1.000
_cell.length_c   1.000
_cell.angle_alpha   90.00
_cell.angle_beta   90.00
_cell.angle_gamma   90.00
#
_symmetry.space_group_name_H-M   'P 1'
#
loop_
_entity.id
_entity.type
_entity.pdbx_description
1 polymer ?
#
loop_
_entity_poly.entity_id
_entity_poly.type
_entity_poly.pdbx_seq_one_letter_code
_entity_poly.pdbx_strand_id
1 'polypeptide(L)'
;RIALPRRFSFPMREMLQLQPRFLQQRGRRALNLMSHKRFRAAYDLMLLRASAGEVAPDIADFWTEIQEQTPQEQRQTLGIDGRRRNSGRRKRRQSASP
;
A
#
# COMPACT_ATOMS: atom_id res chain seq x y z
N ARG A 1 -10.49 23.04 25.26
CA ARG A 1 -10.04 22.76 23.86
C ARG A 1 -8.55 23.08 23.78
N ILE A 2 -7.68 22.09 23.63
CA ILE A 2 -6.23 22.31 23.53
C ILE A 2 -5.90 22.70 22.08
N ALA A 3 -5.14 23.77 21.88
CA ALA A 3 -4.66 24.17 20.56
C ALA A 3 -3.46 23.29 20.18
N LEU A 4 -3.62 22.42 19.16
CA LEU A 4 -2.54 21.56 18.68
C LEU A 4 -1.74 22.30 17.59
N PRO A 5 -0.43 22.56 17.78
CA PRO A 5 0.41 23.18 16.76
C PRO A 5 0.45 22.37 15.46
N ARG A 6 0.48 23.06 14.31
CA ARG A 6 0.46 22.43 12.97
C ARG A 6 1.60 21.42 12.75
N ARG A 7 2.76 21.66 13.35
CA ARG A 7 3.91 20.74 13.30
C ARG A 7 3.61 19.34 13.85
N PHE A 8 2.62 19.20 14.74
CA PHE A 8 2.21 17.93 15.30
C PHE A 8 0.96 17.35 14.61
N SER A 9 0.01 18.21 14.24
CA SER A 9 -1.23 17.74 13.58
C SER A 9 -1.01 17.26 12.15
N PHE A 10 -0.06 17.83 11.40
CA PHE A 10 0.24 17.39 10.03
C PHE A 10 0.77 15.95 9.98
N PRO A 11 1.84 15.58 10.72
CA PRO A 11 2.31 14.20 10.76
C PRO A 11 1.25 13.20 11.21
N MET A 12 0.43 13.55 12.20
CA MET A 12 -0.68 12.72 12.67
C MET A 12 -1.72 12.47 11.55
N ARG A 13 -2.11 13.52 10.82
CA ARG A 13 -3.04 13.36 9.71
C ARG A 13 -2.46 12.48 8.62
N GLU A 14 -1.17 12.64 8.31
CA GLU A 14 -0.52 11.85 7.26
C GLU A 14 -0.41 10.36 7.63
N MET A 15 -0.07 10.01 8.88
CA MET A 15 -0.08 8.60 9.31
C MET A 15 -1.48 7.98 9.25
N LEU A 16 -2.53 8.74 9.62
CA LEU A 16 -3.92 8.28 9.55
C LEU A 16 -4.40 8.11 8.10
N GLN A 17 -4.01 9.01 7.19
CA GLN A 17 -4.34 8.93 5.77
C GLN A 17 -3.70 7.72 5.07
N LEU A 18 -2.63 7.16 5.62
CA LEU A 18 -2.00 5.95 5.10
C LEU A 18 -2.75 4.67 5.52
N GLN A 19 -3.56 4.70 6.58
CA GLN A 19 -4.24 3.52 7.13
C GLN A 19 -5.07 2.75 6.09
N PRO A 20 -5.92 3.38 5.26
CA PRO A 20 -6.71 2.65 4.26
C PRO A 20 -5.85 2.00 3.17
N ARG A 21 -4.60 2.46 2.99
CA ARG A 21 -3.70 1.93 1.96
C ARG A 21 -3.10 0.58 2.35
N PHE A 22 -3.02 0.25 3.64
CA PHE A 22 -2.56 -1.06 4.10
C PHE A 22 -3.48 -2.21 3.66
N LEU A 23 -4.74 -1.92 3.29
CA LEU A 23 -5.65 -2.91 2.70
C LEU A 23 -5.25 -3.31 1.27
N GLN A 24 -4.39 -2.52 0.60
CA GLN A 24 -3.92 -2.80 -0.76
C GLN A 24 -2.53 -3.41 -0.74
N GLN A 25 -2.49 -4.75 -0.62
CA GLN A 25 -1.25 -5.54 -0.49
C GLN A 25 -0.54 -5.84 -1.82
N ARG A 26 -1.07 -5.40 -2.98
CA ARG A 26 -0.53 -5.78 -4.30
C ARG A 26 -0.28 -4.58 -5.21
N GLY A 27 0.66 -4.78 -6.12
CA GLY A 27 1.02 -3.88 -7.22
C GLY A 27 1.85 -2.67 -6.78
N ARG A 28 1.96 -1.71 -7.70
CA ARG A 28 2.80 -0.51 -7.52
C ARG A 28 2.38 0.36 -6.33
N ARG A 29 1.10 0.33 -5.94
CA ARG A 29 0.57 1.13 -4.83
C ARG A 29 1.14 0.68 -3.48
N ALA A 30 1.26 -0.63 -3.28
CA ALA A 30 1.89 -1.19 -2.09
C ALA A 30 3.37 -0.81 -1.99
N LEU A 31 4.10 -0.90 -3.12
CA LEU A 31 5.51 -0.47 -3.17
C LEU A 31 5.68 1.03 -2.85
N ASN A 32 4.79 1.86 -3.38
CA ASN A 32 4.78 3.29 -3.10
C ASN A 32 4.45 3.58 -1.63
N LEU A 33 3.62 2.75 -0.99
CA LEU A 33 3.31 2.87 0.43
C LEU A 33 4.56 2.60 1.29
N MET A 34 5.29 1.52 1.00
CA MET A 34 6.55 1.20 1.69
C MET A 34 7.61 2.29 1.52
N SER A 35 7.64 2.94 0.36
CA SER A 35 8.58 4.02 0.04
C SER A 35 8.25 5.36 0.74
N HIS A 36 7.11 5.46 1.44
CA HIS A 36 6.66 6.71 2.03
C HIS A 36 7.46 7.05 3.30
N LYS A 37 7.90 8.31 3.45
CA LYS A 37 8.69 8.77 4.62
C LYS A 37 8.06 8.46 5.98
N ARG A 38 6.73 8.40 6.04
CA ARG A 38 5.95 8.09 7.26
C ARG A 38 5.38 6.68 7.30
N PHE A 39 5.88 5.78 6.46
CA PHE A 39 5.46 4.38 6.46
C PHE A 39 5.62 3.77 7.85
N ARG A 40 6.78 3.94 8.50
CA ARG A 40 7.05 3.36 9.83
C ARG A 40 6.02 3.77 10.88
N ALA A 41 5.75 5.07 11.01
CA ALA A 41 4.75 5.58 11.94
C ALA A 41 3.33 5.05 11.63
N ALA A 42 2.97 4.94 10.35
CA ALA A 42 1.68 4.40 9.96
C ALA A 42 1.59 2.87 10.15
N TYR A 43 2.70 2.16 10.00
CA TYR A 43 2.84 0.74 10.26
C TYR A 43 2.70 0.43 11.75
N ASP A 44 3.39 1.18 12.61
CA ASP A 44 3.27 1.02 14.07
C ASP A 44 1.82 1.25 14.52
N LEU A 45 1.14 2.27 13.97
CA LEU A 45 -0.29 2.48 14.22
C LEU A 45 -1.15 1.33 13.68
N MET A 46 -0.81 0.77 12.52
CA MET A 46 -1.53 -0.38 11.96
C MET A 46 -1.39 -1.62 12.86
N LEU A 47 -0.21 -1.88 13.43
CA LEU A 47 -0.02 -2.95 14.41
C LEU A 47 -0.86 -2.74 15.68
N LEU A 48 -0.93 -1.51 16.19
CA LEU A 48 -1.80 -1.19 17.33
C LEU A 48 -3.28 -1.41 17.00
N ARG A 49 -3.70 -1.11 15.77
CA ARG A 49 -5.07 -1.36 15.32
C ARG A 49 -5.35 -2.85 15.13
N ALA A 50 -4.36 -3.62 14.68
CA ALA A 50 -4.46 -5.08 14.61
C ALA A 50 -4.58 -5.70 16.00
N SER A 51 -3.78 -5.25 16.98
CA SER A 51 -3.90 -5.74 18.36
C SER A 51 -5.22 -5.33 19.04
N ALA A 52 -5.82 -4.22 18.62
CA ALA A 52 -7.17 -3.81 19.03
C ALA A 52 -8.30 -4.55 18.27
N GLY A 53 -7.99 -5.42 17.31
CA GLY A 53 -8.98 -6.16 16.51
C GLY A 53 -9.64 -5.35 15.39
N GLU A 54 -9.17 -4.15 15.08
CA GLU A 54 -9.71 -3.31 13.99
C GLU A 54 -9.17 -3.67 12.60
N VAL A 55 -8.05 -4.38 12.55
CA VAL A 55 -7.38 -4.80 11.31
C VAL A 55 -7.15 -6.30 11.39
N ALA A 56 -7.41 -7.02 10.30
CA ALA A 56 -7.21 -8.46 10.25
C ALA A 56 -5.71 -8.80 10.49
N PRO A 57 -5.41 -9.84 11.29
CA PRO A 57 -4.03 -10.22 11.61
C PRO A 57 -3.22 -10.55 10.34
N ASP A 58 -3.83 -11.22 9.36
CA ASP A 58 -3.21 -11.53 8.06
C ASP A 58 -2.66 -10.29 7.34
N ILE A 59 -3.28 -9.12 7.55
CA ILE A 59 -2.79 -7.87 6.98
C ILE A 59 -1.52 -7.43 7.69
N ALA A 60 -1.49 -7.49 9.02
CA ALA A 60 -0.32 -7.15 9.81
C ALA A 60 0.85 -8.10 9.50
N ASP A 61 0.59 -9.41 9.41
CA ASP A 61 1.59 -10.43 9.10
C ASP A 61 2.20 -10.20 7.71
N PHE A 62 1.36 -9.99 6.69
CA PHE A 62 1.83 -9.66 5.34
C PHE A 62 2.77 -8.44 5.33
N TRP A 63 2.40 -7.36 6.01
CA TRP A 63 3.22 -6.15 6.05
C TRP A 63 4.49 -6.32 6.90
N THR A 64 4.51 -7.27 7.83
CA THR A 64 5.70 -7.64 8.59
C THR A 64 6.67 -8.41 7.71
N GLU A 65 6.20 -9.48 7.05
CA GLU A 65 7.01 -10.35 6.20
C GLU A 65 7.66 -9.59 5.03
N ILE A 66 6.92 -8.71 4.37
CA ILE A 66 7.43 -7.99 3.20
C ILE A 66 8.56 -7.00 3.54
N GLN A 67 8.67 -6.56 4.80
CA GLN A 67 9.75 -5.67 5.24
C GLN A 67 11.09 -6.40 5.35
N GLU A 68 11.08 -7.71 5.57
CA GLU A 68 12.29 -8.55 5.67
C GLU A 68 12.83 -8.96 4.30
N GLN A 69 11.99 -8.85 3.26
CA GLN A 69 12.34 -9.20 1.89
C GLN A 69 13.26 -8.16 1.22
N THR A 70 14.12 -8.64 0.33
CA THR A 70 14.93 -7.78 -0.54
C THR A 70 14.06 -6.98 -1.52
N PRO A 71 14.55 -5.85 -2.07
CA PRO A 71 13.78 -5.07 -3.05
C PRO A 71 13.31 -5.85 -4.29
N GLN A 72 14.04 -6.90 -4.67
CA GLN A 72 13.65 -7.79 -5.77
C GLN A 72 12.52 -8.73 -5.37
N GLU A 73 12.61 -9.36 -4.19
CA GLU A 73 11.56 -10.23 -3.64
C GLU A 73 10.27 -9.44 -3.39
N GLN A 74 10.36 -8.22 -2.83
CA GLN A 74 9.22 -7.33 -2.65
C GLN A 74 8.45 -7.11 -3.96
N ARG A 75 9.15 -6.88 -5.07
CA ARG A 75 8.49 -6.69 -6.38
C ARG A 75 7.77 -7.94 -6.87
N GLN A 76 8.30 -9.12 -6.56
CA GLN A 76 7.66 -10.39 -6.88
C GLN A 76 6.45 -10.65 -6.00
N THR A 77 6.58 -10.51 -4.67
CA THR A 77 5.50 -10.66 -3.68
C THR A 77 4.34 -9.70 -3.97
N LEU A 78 4.65 -8.46 -4.37
CA LEU A 78 3.66 -7.47 -4.78
C LEU A 78 3.08 -7.72 -6.18
N GLY A 79 3.58 -8.69 -6.95
CA GLY A 79 3.13 -8.98 -8.31
C GLY A 79 3.40 -7.85 -9.30
N ILE A 80 4.47 -7.07 -9.10
CA ILE A 80 4.86 -5.96 -9.98
C ILE A 80 5.53 -6.49 -11.25
N ASP A 81 6.35 -7.52 -11.14
CA ASP A 81 7.10 -8.08 -12.27
C ASP A 81 6.24 -8.97 -13.19
N GLY A 82 5.08 -9.45 -12.71
CA GLY A 82 4.18 -10.35 -13.44
C GLY A 82 3.27 -9.70 -14.49
N ARG A 83 3.27 -8.36 -14.63
CA ARG A 83 2.28 -7.64 -15.47
C ARG A 83 2.80 -7.19 -16.85
N ARG A 84 3.67 -7.98 -17.47
CA ARG A 84 3.93 -7.89 -18.93
C ARG A 84 2.96 -8.70 -19.80
N ARG A 85 1.81 -9.15 -19.28
CA ARG A 85 0.83 -9.89 -20.10
C ARG A 85 -0.49 -9.13 -20.25
N ASN A 86 -0.56 -8.48 -21.42
CA ASN A 86 -1.74 -8.39 -22.28
C ASN A 86 -2.79 -7.28 -22.00
N SER A 87 -2.36 -6.01 -21.97
CA SER A 87 -3.26 -4.86 -22.23
C SER A 87 -3.00 -4.21 -23.61
N GLY A 88 -2.36 -4.94 -24.53
CA GLY A 88 -1.98 -4.46 -25.86
C GLY A 88 -2.90 -4.87 -27.01
N ARG A 89 -3.98 -5.63 -26.77
CA ARG A 89 -4.81 -6.20 -27.86
C ARG A 89 -6.31 -5.86 -27.78
N ARG A 90 -6.64 -4.64 -27.38
CA ARG A 90 -7.98 -4.04 -27.61
C ARG A 90 -7.90 -2.73 -28.39
N LYS A 91 -7.01 -2.67 -29.38
CA LYS A 91 -7.05 -1.65 -30.43
C LYS A 91 -7.04 -2.32 -31.80
N ARG A 92 -8.05 -1.97 -32.60
CA ARG A 92 -8.33 -2.28 -34.01
C ARG A 92 -9.12 -3.55 -34.33
N ARG A 93 -10.19 -3.31 -35.11
CA ARG A 93 -11.16 -4.19 -35.78
C ARG A 93 -12.40 -4.40 -34.91
N GLN A 94 -13.50 -3.67 -35.12
CA GLN A 94 -14.25 -3.64 -36.39
C GLN A 94 -14.80 -2.25 -36.69
N SER A 95 -14.32 -1.68 -37.78
CA SER A 95 -14.97 -0.63 -38.56
C SER A 95 -14.91 -1.12 -40.01
N ALA A 96 -16.04 -1.03 -40.73
CA ALA A 96 -16.32 -1.50 -42.10
C ALA A 96 -16.54 -3.03 -42.20
N SER A 97 -17.59 -3.58 -42.81
CA SER A 97 -18.50 -3.14 -43.90
C SER A 97 -19.63 -4.21 -44.03
N PRO A 98 -20.60 -4.16 -44.97
CA PRO A 98 -20.78 -3.27 -46.14
C PRO A 98 -21.91 -2.25 -46.03
#